data_AF-A0AA88UD29-F1
#
_entry.id   AF-A0AA88UD29-F1
#
_cell.length_a   1.000
_cell.length_b   1.000
_cell.length_c   1.000
_cell.angle_alpha   90.00
_cell.angle_beta   90.00
_cell.angle_gamma   90.00
#
_symmetry.space_group_name_H-M   'P 1'
#
loop_
_entity.id
_entity.type
_entity.pdbx_description
1 polymer ?
#
loop_
_entity_poly.entity_id
_entity_poly.type
_entity_poly.pdbx_seq_one_letter_code
_entity_poly.pdbx_strand_id
1 'polypeptide(L)'
;MAMEVRDSLEITHTGEYLNFLKCYFRAFSGILYHVTKPQFTDNPEHKLRNIVVEILNRLPHSEVLRPFVQELLKVAMHVLTTDNEENGLICIRIIFDLLRNFRPTLENEVQPFLDFVCKIYQNFRLTVSHFFESGAVPVPPAASSSSASSALTSLGGVDDVKPMDLSDNVGPVGPGSAYVGAGQLNPSTRSFKIVTESPLVVMFLFQLYSRLVQTNIPHLLPLMVAAISVPGPEKVPPHLKPHFIELKGAQVKELLVALKHVLGTDFKRGLFPLIDTLLEERVLVGTGRACFETLRPLAYSLLAEIVHHVRGDLSLPQ
;
A
#
# COMPACT_ATOMS: atom_id res chain seq x y z
N MET A 1 16.53 -9.22 -22.73
CA MET A 1 15.28 -9.95 -23.04
C MET A 1 14.04 -9.46 -22.28
N ALA A 2 13.88 -9.64 -20.96
CA ALA A 2 12.63 -9.19 -20.29
C ALA A 2 12.36 -7.69 -20.45
N MET A 3 13.40 -6.85 -20.34
CA MET A 3 13.31 -5.42 -20.64
C MET A 3 12.90 -5.13 -22.09
N GLU A 4 13.52 -5.82 -23.07
CA GLU A 4 13.15 -5.67 -24.49
C GLU A 4 11.68 -6.03 -24.74
N VAL A 5 11.16 -7.08 -24.08
CA VAL A 5 9.75 -7.45 -24.20
C VAL A 5 8.84 -6.39 -23.58
N ARG A 6 9.21 -5.84 -22.42
CA ARG A 6 8.49 -4.70 -21.81
C ARG A 6 8.47 -3.48 -22.72
N ASP A 7 9.58 -3.22 -23.41
CA ASP A 7 9.72 -2.07 -24.30
C ASP A 7 8.98 -2.29 -25.64
N SER A 8 8.78 -3.55 -26.04
CA SER A 8 8.08 -3.95 -27.28
C SER A 8 6.60 -4.32 -27.06
N LEU A 9 6.00 -3.87 -25.96
CA LEU A 9 4.69 -4.33 -25.50
C LEU A 9 3.51 -3.83 -26.38
N GLU A 10 3.77 -2.91 -27.31
CA GLU A 10 2.81 -2.44 -28.33
C GLU A 10 2.22 -3.59 -29.15
N ILE A 11 2.95 -4.69 -29.33
CA ILE A 11 2.47 -5.88 -30.04
C ILE A 11 1.19 -6.47 -29.42
N THR A 12 0.97 -6.27 -28.12
CA THR A 12 -0.23 -6.75 -27.41
C THR A 12 -1.51 -6.01 -27.82
N HIS A 13 -1.39 -4.87 -28.51
CA HIS A 13 -2.52 -4.11 -29.06
C HIS A 13 -2.81 -4.46 -30.53
N THR A 14 -2.11 -5.44 -31.10
CA THR A 14 -2.26 -5.87 -32.50
C THR A 14 -2.96 -7.23 -32.61
N GLY A 15 -3.17 -7.71 -33.84
CA GLY A 15 -3.69 -9.06 -34.09
C GLY A 15 -2.81 -10.19 -33.53
N GLU A 16 -1.55 -9.90 -33.18
CA GLU A 16 -0.60 -10.87 -32.63
C GLU A 16 -0.76 -11.13 -31.13
N TYR A 17 -1.70 -10.46 -30.46
CA TYR A 17 -1.84 -10.55 -29.00
C TYR A 17 -2.02 -11.99 -28.49
N LEU A 18 -2.80 -12.81 -29.19
CA LEU A 18 -2.99 -14.22 -28.80
C LEU A 18 -1.68 -15.02 -28.88
N ASN A 19 -0.88 -14.77 -29.92
CA ASN A 19 0.42 -15.44 -30.09
C ASN A 19 1.40 -15.00 -29.02
N PHE A 20 1.42 -13.70 -28.70
CA PHE A 20 2.18 -13.17 -27.57
C PHE A 20 1.81 -13.90 -26.27
N LEU A 21 0.53 -13.99 -25.93
CA LEU A 21 0.09 -14.67 -24.72
C LEU A 21 0.51 -16.14 -24.70
N LYS A 22 0.28 -16.89 -25.79
CA LYS A 22 0.66 -18.31 -25.87
C LYS A 22 2.14 -18.55 -25.63
N CYS A 23 3.01 -17.68 -26.14
CA CYS A 23 4.46 -17.83 -26.01
C CYS A 23 5.00 -17.31 -24.67
N TYR A 24 4.61 -16.11 -24.27
CA TYR A 24 5.25 -15.40 -23.17
C TYR A 24 4.57 -15.60 -21.83
N PHE A 25 3.24 -15.80 -21.80
CA PHE A 25 2.50 -15.87 -20.54
C PHE A 25 2.99 -17.01 -19.64
N ARG A 26 3.13 -18.22 -20.19
CA ARG A 26 3.66 -19.37 -19.46
C ARG A 26 5.09 -19.14 -18.97
N ALA A 27 5.91 -18.45 -19.75
CA ALA A 27 7.28 -18.10 -19.37
C ALA A 27 7.28 -17.13 -18.18
N PHE A 28 6.43 -16.09 -18.21
CA PHE A 28 6.28 -15.12 -17.12
C PHE A 28 5.76 -15.77 -15.83
N SER A 29 4.70 -16.59 -15.91
CA SER A 29 4.21 -17.39 -14.78
C SER A 29 5.31 -18.28 -14.22
N GLY A 30 6.06 -18.97 -15.09
CA GLY A 30 7.17 -19.83 -14.71
C GLY A 30 8.30 -19.08 -14.01
N ILE A 31 8.61 -17.85 -14.46
CA ILE A 31 9.61 -17.00 -13.80
C ILE A 31 9.19 -16.70 -12.36
N LEU A 32 7.93 -16.31 -12.15
CA LEU A 32 7.43 -15.91 -10.84
C LEU A 32 7.24 -17.07 -9.86
N TYR A 33 6.89 -18.26 -10.35
CA TYR A 33 6.64 -19.44 -9.51
C TYR A 33 7.85 -20.35 -9.29
N HIS A 34 8.69 -20.54 -10.31
CA HIS A 34 9.64 -21.65 -10.33
C HIS A 34 11.09 -21.23 -10.56
N VAL A 35 11.33 -20.21 -11.37
CA VAL A 35 12.70 -19.77 -11.69
C VAL A 35 13.25 -18.87 -10.59
N THR A 36 12.42 -17.95 -10.09
CA THR A 36 12.81 -16.97 -9.07
C THR A 36 12.03 -17.20 -7.78
N LYS A 37 12.60 -16.75 -6.67
CA LYS A 37 11.96 -16.71 -5.36
C LYS A 37 11.56 -15.27 -5.01
N PRO A 38 10.59 -15.07 -4.10
CA PRO A 38 10.29 -13.75 -3.56
C PRO A 38 11.55 -13.06 -3.02
N GLN A 39 11.70 -11.77 -3.35
CA GLN A 39 12.91 -11.00 -3.03
C GLN A 39 12.56 -9.83 -2.12
N PHE A 40 13.39 -9.60 -1.10
CA PHE A 40 13.18 -8.54 -0.10
C PHE A 40 14.37 -7.57 0.00
N THR A 41 15.17 -7.51 -1.05
CA THR A 41 16.35 -6.64 -1.16
C THR A 41 16.48 -6.19 -2.61
N ASP A 42 17.03 -5.00 -2.86
CA ASP A 42 17.34 -4.58 -4.22
C ASP A 42 18.44 -5.44 -4.84
N ASN A 43 18.05 -6.40 -5.67
CA ASN A 43 18.95 -7.30 -6.38
C ASN A 43 18.44 -7.56 -7.81
N PRO A 44 19.28 -8.13 -8.70
CA PRO A 44 18.88 -8.39 -10.08
C PRO A 44 17.65 -9.30 -10.22
N GLU A 45 17.44 -10.21 -9.27
CA GLU A 45 16.29 -11.12 -9.25
C GLU A 45 14.99 -10.35 -8.93
N HIS A 46 15.02 -9.42 -7.97
CA HIS A 46 13.93 -8.49 -7.69
C HIS A 46 13.59 -7.67 -8.93
N LYS A 47 14.60 -7.09 -9.60
CA LYS A 47 14.41 -6.29 -10.82
C LYS A 47 13.74 -7.10 -11.94
N LEU A 48 14.16 -8.36 -12.12
CA LEU A 48 13.54 -9.26 -13.10
C LEU A 48 12.08 -9.53 -12.74
N ARG A 49 11.79 -9.89 -11.48
CA ARG A 49 10.41 -10.14 -11.01
C ARG A 49 9.53 -8.91 -11.21
N ASN A 50 10.04 -7.74 -10.85
CA ASN A 50 9.36 -6.47 -10.99
C ASN A 50 9.01 -6.17 -12.45
N ILE A 51 9.97 -6.28 -13.38
CA ILE A 51 9.71 -6.11 -14.83
C ILE A 51 8.65 -7.09 -15.33
N VAL A 52 8.68 -8.35 -14.90
CA VAL A 52 7.66 -9.34 -15.30
C VAL A 52 6.28 -8.93 -14.80
N VAL A 53 6.16 -8.50 -13.55
CA VAL A 53 4.87 -8.04 -12.98
C VAL A 53 4.38 -6.76 -13.69
N GLU A 54 5.28 -5.84 -14.06
CA GLU A 54 4.95 -4.65 -14.86
C GLU A 54 4.41 -5.02 -16.25
N ILE A 55 5.03 -6.01 -16.92
CA ILE A 55 4.55 -6.52 -18.21
C ILE A 55 3.13 -7.07 -18.05
N LEU A 56 2.88 -7.89 -17.02
CA LEU A 56 1.57 -8.48 -16.76
C LEU A 56 0.50 -7.40 -16.47
N ASN A 57 0.88 -6.31 -15.78
CA ASN A 57 -0.02 -5.19 -15.50
C ASN A 57 -0.40 -4.36 -16.73
N ARG A 58 0.37 -4.45 -17.81
CA ARG A 58 0.11 -3.71 -19.05
C ARG A 58 -0.68 -4.50 -20.09
N LEU A 59 -1.05 -5.76 -19.81
CA LEU A 59 -1.80 -6.59 -20.74
C LEU A 59 -3.20 -6.02 -21.02
N PRO A 60 -3.62 -5.87 -22.29
CA PRO A 60 -4.97 -5.41 -22.61
C PRO A 60 -6.06 -6.37 -22.11
N HIS A 61 -7.07 -5.82 -21.43
CA HIS A 61 -8.24 -6.57 -20.94
C HIS A 61 -9.27 -6.84 -22.05
N SER A 62 -8.82 -7.42 -23.16
CA SER A 62 -9.69 -7.83 -24.27
C SER A 62 -10.19 -9.27 -24.11
N GLU A 63 -11.14 -9.66 -24.95
CA GLU A 63 -11.67 -11.04 -25.02
C GLU A 63 -10.57 -12.09 -25.24
N VAL A 64 -9.48 -11.71 -25.90
CA VAL A 64 -8.32 -12.57 -26.18
C VAL A 64 -7.63 -13.04 -24.89
N LEU A 65 -7.68 -12.23 -23.82
CA LEU A 65 -7.05 -12.57 -22.54
C LEU A 65 -7.87 -13.62 -21.76
N ARG A 66 -9.17 -13.79 -22.04
CA ARG A 66 -10.08 -14.66 -21.24
C ARG A 66 -9.55 -16.06 -20.93
N PRO A 67 -8.89 -16.78 -21.85
CA PRO A 67 -8.36 -18.12 -21.53
C PRO A 67 -7.28 -18.11 -20.45
N PHE A 68 -6.63 -16.97 -20.20
CA PHE A 68 -5.48 -16.81 -19.31
C PHE A 68 -5.83 -16.11 -17.99
N VAL A 69 -7.01 -15.47 -17.87
CA VAL A 69 -7.35 -14.61 -16.72
C VAL A 69 -7.34 -15.34 -15.38
N GLN A 70 -7.75 -16.60 -15.33
CA GLN A 70 -7.76 -17.35 -14.08
C GLN A 70 -6.34 -17.66 -13.60
N GLU A 71 -5.44 -18.03 -14.51
CA GLU A 71 -4.03 -18.24 -14.17
C GLU A 71 -3.36 -16.91 -13.80
N LEU A 72 -3.65 -15.83 -14.52
CA LEU A 72 -3.08 -14.51 -14.26
C LEU A 72 -3.49 -14.00 -12.88
N LEU A 73 -4.76 -14.17 -12.52
CA LEU A 73 -5.25 -13.79 -11.19
C LEU A 73 -4.56 -14.60 -10.08
N LYS A 74 -4.36 -15.92 -10.29
CA LYS A 74 -3.62 -16.77 -9.35
C LYS A 74 -2.17 -16.33 -9.19
N VAL A 75 -1.48 -16.03 -10.30
CA VAL A 75 -0.10 -15.48 -10.29
C VAL A 75 -0.06 -14.17 -9.49
N ALA A 76 -0.95 -13.23 -9.80
CA ALA A 76 -1.00 -11.94 -9.12
C ALA A 76 -1.29 -12.10 -7.62
N MET A 77 -2.21 -13.01 -7.25
CA MET A 77 -2.53 -13.32 -5.86
C MET A 77 -1.35 -13.98 -5.12
N HIS A 78 -0.60 -14.86 -5.79
CA HIS A 78 0.62 -15.46 -5.23
C HIS A 78 1.69 -14.40 -4.96
N VAL A 79 1.97 -13.52 -5.92
CA VAL A 79 2.97 -12.46 -5.75
C VAL A 79 2.53 -11.47 -4.66
N LEU A 80 1.25 -11.07 -4.64
CA LEU A 80 0.70 -10.18 -3.60
C LEU A 80 0.87 -10.76 -2.17
N THR A 81 0.77 -12.07 -2.01
CA THR A 81 0.81 -12.71 -0.69
C THR A 81 2.20 -13.11 -0.22
N THR A 82 3.17 -13.22 -1.14
CA THR A 82 4.50 -13.78 -0.84
C THR A 82 5.67 -12.85 -1.10
N ASP A 83 5.49 -11.80 -1.91
CA ASP A 83 6.59 -10.94 -2.37
C ASP A 83 6.67 -9.62 -1.59
N ASN A 84 7.52 -8.71 -2.07
CA ASN A 84 7.69 -7.38 -1.50
C ASN A 84 6.58 -6.40 -1.92
N GLU A 85 6.52 -5.27 -1.23
CA GLU A 85 5.49 -4.25 -1.42
C GLU A 85 5.45 -3.62 -2.82
N GLU A 86 6.58 -3.50 -3.52
CA GLU A 86 6.61 -2.90 -4.85
C GLU A 86 5.86 -3.78 -5.85
N ASN A 87 6.18 -5.07 -5.86
CA ASN A 87 5.48 -6.05 -6.68
C ASN A 87 4.02 -6.22 -6.23
N GLY A 88 3.77 -6.23 -4.91
CA GLY A 88 2.44 -6.32 -4.35
C GLY A 88 1.50 -5.18 -4.79
N LEU A 89 1.99 -3.94 -4.84
CA LEU A 89 1.20 -2.79 -5.28
C LEU A 89 0.76 -2.91 -6.74
N ILE A 90 1.62 -3.43 -7.61
CA ILE A 90 1.26 -3.71 -9.00
C ILE A 90 0.25 -4.86 -9.05
N CYS A 91 0.45 -5.92 -8.26
CA CYS A 91 -0.48 -7.06 -8.22
C CYS A 91 -1.89 -6.69 -7.74
N ILE A 92 -2.04 -5.76 -6.78
CA ILE A 92 -3.37 -5.26 -6.38
C ILE A 92 -4.11 -4.65 -7.57
N ARG A 93 -3.42 -3.88 -8.42
CA ARG A 93 -4.02 -3.27 -9.61
C ARG A 93 -4.45 -4.31 -10.62
N ILE A 94 -3.59 -5.31 -10.90
CA ILE A 94 -3.92 -6.45 -11.75
C ILE A 94 -5.17 -7.17 -11.22
N ILE A 95 -5.18 -7.53 -9.93
CA ILE A 95 -6.30 -8.23 -9.29
C ILE A 95 -7.58 -7.42 -9.41
N PHE A 96 -7.55 -6.13 -9.07
CA PHE A 96 -8.69 -5.24 -9.17
C PHE A 96 -9.27 -5.18 -10.60
N ASP A 97 -8.41 -4.96 -11.60
CA ASP A 97 -8.88 -4.85 -12.98
C ASP A 97 -9.43 -6.18 -13.49
N LEU A 98 -8.81 -7.32 -13.16
CA LEU A 98 -9.34 -8.62 -13.57
C LEU A 98 -10.71 -8.90 -12.95
N LEU A 99 -10.83 -8.70 -11.63
CA LEU A 99 -12.08 -8.89 -10.89
C LEU A 99 -13.18 -7.92 -11.34
N ARG A 100 -12.83 -6.72 -11.82
CA ARG A 100 -13.79 -5.77 -12.39
C ARG A 100 -14.26 -6.19 -13.78
N ASN A 101 -13.34 -6.56 -14.68
CA ASN A 101 -13.61 -6.67 -16.12
C ASN A 101 -14.08 -8.06 -16.57
N PHE A 102 -13.71 -9.14 -15.86
CA PHE A 102 -13.98 -10.52 -16.31
C PHE A 102 -15.08 -11.24 -15.53
N ARG A 103 -16.12 -10.50 -15.12
CA ARG A 103 -17.31 -11.05 -14.46
C ARG A 103 -18.16 -11.91 -15.41
N PRO A 104 -18.83 -12.97 -14.91
CA PRO A 104 -18.78 -13.51 -13.54
C PRO A 104 -17.64 -14.53 -13.31
N THR A 105 -16.83 -14.81 -14.33
CA THR A 105 -15.82 -15.89 -14.38
C THR A 105 -14.91 -15.97 -13.15
N LEU A 106 -14.56 -14.82 -12.57
CA LEU A 106 -13.60 -14.70 -11.46
C LEU A 106 -14.26 -14.47 -10.09
N GLU A 107 -15.59 -14.57 -9.97
CA GLU A 107 -16.32 -14.30 -8.72
C GLU A 107 -15.81 -15.17 -7.55
N ASN A 108 -15.50 -16.44 -7.80
CA ASN A 108 -14.99 -17.37 -6.78
C ASN A 108 -13.59 -16.98 -6.25
N GLU A 109 -12.86 -16.16 -7.00
CA GLU A 109 -11.51 -15.71 -6.66
C GLU A 109 -11.53 -14.36 -5.90
N VAL A 110 -12.71 -13.74 -5.73
CA VAL A 110 -12.88 -12.53 -4.93
C VAL A 110 -12.66 -12.83 -3.43
N GLN A 111 -13.16 -13.96 -2.92
CA GLN A 111 -13.04 -14.30 -1.50
C GLN A 111 -11.58 -14.47 -1.05
N PRO A 112 -10.69 -15.18 -1.77
CA PRO A 112 -9.26 -15.22 -1.46
C PRO A 112 -8.62 -13.83 -1.31
N PHE A 113 -9.00 -12.86 -2.16
CA PHE A 113 -8.52 -11.49 -2.04
C PHE A 113 -9.04 -10.81 -0.76
N LEU A 114 -10.34 -10.96 -0.45
CA LEU A 114 -10.91 -10.43 0.79
C LEU A 114 -10.25 -11.05 2.04
N ASP A 115 -9.93 -12.34 2.01
CA ASP A 115 -9.25 -13.03 3.11
C ASP A 115 -7.83 -12.48 3.32
N PHE A 116 -7.12 -12.17 2.24
CA PHE A 116 -5.82 -11.47 2.32
C PHE A 116 -5.98 -10.08 2.96
N VAL A 117 -7.00 -9.31 2.55
CA VAL A 117 -7.26 -7.98 3.14
C VAL A 117 -7.56 -8.10 4.63
N CYS A 118 -8.40 -9.05 5.05
CA CYS A 118 -8.64 -9.34 6.46
C CYS A 118 -7.33 -9.67 7.19
N LYS A 119 -6.46 -10.49 6.59
CA LYS A 119 -5.17 -10.87 7.17
C LYS A 119 -4.22 -9.69 7.36
N ILE A 120 -4.12 -8.75 6.42
CA ILE A 120 -3.24 -7.58 6.59
C ILE A 120 -3.77 -6.64 7.69
N TYR A 121 -5.09 -6.51 7.85
CA TYR A 121 -5.67 -5.73 8.95
C TYR A 121 -5.51 -6.41 10.31
N GLN A 122 -5.68 -7.74 10.38
CA GLN A 122 -5.39 -8.52 11.60
C GLN A 122 -3.94 -8.34 12.05
N ASN A 123 -3.01 -8.29 11.10
CA ASN A 123 -1.58 -8.09 11.37
C ASN A 123 -1.19 -6.61 11.51
N PHE A 124 -2.11 -5.66 11.35
CA PHE A 124 -1.78 -4.24 11.27
C PHE A 124 -1.00 -3.74 12.48
N ARG A 125 -1.42 -4.13 13.69
CA ARG A 125 -0.73 -3.76 14.93
C ARG A 125 0.71 -4.30 14.97
N LEU A 126 0.92 -5.54 14.52
CA LEU A 126 2.25 -6.15 14.43
C LEU A 126 3.13 -5.43 13.40
N THR A 127 2.54 -5.00 12.28
CA THR A 127 3.21 -4.16 11.29
C THR A 127 3.67 -2.85 11.92
N VAL A 128 2.82 -2.15 12.67
CA VAL A 128 3.21 -0.92 13.40
C VAL A 128 4.39 -1.18 14.35
N SER A 129 4.31 -2.21 15.20
CA SER A 129 5.40 -2.55 16.12
C SER A 129 6.71 -2.88 15.38
N HIS A 130 6.65 -3.56 14.23
CA HIS A 130 7.84 -3.86 13.44
C HIS A 130 8.60 -2.61 12.99
N PHE A 131 7.91 -1.57 12.50
CA PHE A 131 8.58 -0.36 12.02
C PHE A 131 9.04 0.58 13.15
N PHE A 132 8.28 0.67 14.25
CA PHE A 132 8.50 1.70 15.27
C PHE A 132 9.12 1.18 16.57
N GLU A 133 9.03 -0.11 16.89
CA GLU A 133 9.69 -0.70 18.07
C GLU A 133 11.04 -1.33 17.72
N SER A 134 11.16 -2.02 16.56
CA SER A 134 12.45 -2.61 16.15
C SER A 134 13.45 -1.58 15.59
N GLY A 135 12.97 -0.45 15.05
CA GLY A 135 13.82 0.65 14.58
C GLY A 135 14.34 1.58 15.69
N ALA A 136 13.93 1.36 16.94
CA ALA A 136 14.31 2.20 18.08
C ALA A 136 15.67 1.83 18.71
N VAL A 137 16.32 0.75 18.26
CA VAL A 137 17.65 0.36 18.75
C VAL A 137 18.72 1.12 17.96
N PRO A 138 19.47 2.05 18.56
CA PRO A 138 20.57 2.71 17.88
C PRO A 138 21.67 1.67 17.63
N VAL A 139 21.94 1.37 16.36
CA VAL A 139 23.15 0.63 15.98
C VAL A 139 24.35 1.52 16.34
N PRO A 140 25.28 1.09 17.20
CA PRO A 140 26.47 1.89 17.51
C PRO A 140 27.35 1.98 16.25
N PRO A 141 27.95 3.16 15.96
CA PRO A 141 28.81 3.30 14.80
C PRO A 141 30.05 2.43 15.00
N ALA A 142 30.30 1.53 14.04
CA ALA A 142 31.50 0.73 13.98
C ALA A 142 32.73 1.66 13.96
N ALA A 143 33.60 1.53 14.96
CA ALA A 143 34.88 2.22 15.01
C ALA A 143 35.79 1.66 13.91
N SER A 144 36.14 2.49 12.92
CA SER A 144 37.21 2.18 11.97
C SER A 144 38.53 2.81 12.45
N SER A 145 39.47 1.95 12.78
CA SER A 145 40.86 2.21 13.16
C SER A 145 41.74 2.71 11.99
N SER A 146 42.43 3.83 12.23
CA SER A 146 43.79 4.26 11.79
C SER A 146 44.37 3.82 10.42
N SER A 147 44.87 4.79 9.61
CA SER A 147 46.33 5.11 9.49
C SER A 147 46.68 6.17 8.41
N ALA A 148 47.42 7.20 8.85
CA ALA A 148 48.45 8.06 8.22
C ALA A 148 48.48 8.33 6.68
N SER A 149 48.57 9.61 6.26
CA SER A 149 49.85 10.35 6.14
C SER A 149 49.74 11.71 5.40
N SER A 150 50.45 12.70 5.94
CA SER A 150 51.27 13.74 5.26
C SER A 150 50.69 15.00 4.57
N ALA A 151 51.22 16.13 5.07
CA ALA A 151 51.88 17.24 4.32
C ALA A 151 51.07 18.46 3.82
N LEU A 152 51.12 19.51 4.66
CA LEU A 152 51.56 20.91 4.43
C LEU A 152 51.02 21.83 3.30
N THR A 153 51.01 23.12 3.71
CA THR A 153 51.18 24.40 2.98
C THR A 153 49.99 25.21 2.46
N SER A 154 50.08 26.50 2.84
CA SER A 154 49.67 27.73 2.13
C SER A 154 48.22 28.18 2.32
N LEU A 155 47.88 29.45 2.55
CA LEU A 155 48.59 30.73 2.76
C LEU A 155 47.52 31.70 3.32
N GLY A 156 47.92 32.68 4.13
CA GLY A 156 47.04 33.74 4.62
C GLY A 156 46.74 34.82 3.58
N GLY A 157 45.66 35.57 3.81
CA GLY A 157 45.31 36.77 3.05
C GLY A 157 43.87 37.18 3.31
N VAL A 158 43.69 38.23 4.09
CA VAL A 158 42.43 38.91 4.44
C VAL A 158 42.17 39.98 3.38
N ASP A 159 40.93 40.11 2.88
CA ASP A 159 40.29 41.42 2.63
C ASP A 159 38.80 41.30 2.28
N ASP A 160 38.10 42.40 2.53
CA ASP A 160 36.70 42.61 2.92
C ASP A 160 35.67 42.69 1.75
N VAL A 161 34.39 42.90 2.12
CA VAL A 161 33.21 43.40 1.35
C VAL A 161 32.08 42.40 1.00
N LYS A 162 30.97 42.52 1.77
CA LYS A 162 29.57 42.04 1.60
C LYS A 162 28.85 42.82 0.45
N PRO A 163 27.65 42.49 -0.12
CA PRO A 163 26.62 41.58 0.41
C PRO A 163 25.71 40.80 -0.59
N MET A 164 24.90 39.89 0.00
CA MET A 164 23.55 39.47 -0.42
C MET A 164 23.42 38.53 -1.64
N ASP A 165 23.10 37.25 -1.38
CA ASP A 165 22.38 36.43 -2.36
C ASP A 165 21.36 35.50 -1.69
N LEU A 166 20.26 35.32 -2.41
CA LEU A 166 19.02 34.67 -2.02
C LEU A 166 19.22 33.16 -1.88
N SER A 167 18.71 32.59 -0.79
CA SER A 167 18.63 31.14 -0.62
C SER A 167 17.48 30.57 -1.47
N ASP A 168 17.79 30.14 -2.70
CA ASP A 168 17.02 29.11 -3.41
C ASP A 168 17.75 27.77 -3.28
N ASN A 169 17.52 27.10 -2.15
CA ASN A 169 17.97 25.72 -1.97
C ASN A 169 16.86 24.77 -2.46
N VAL A 170 16.70 24.69 -3.78
CA VAL A 170 15.96 23.60 -4.42
C VAL A 170 16.79 22.33 -4.25
N GLY A 171 16.53 21.60 -3.17
CA GLY A 171 17.05 20.24 -3.00
C GLY A 171 16.49 19.32 -4.10
N PRO A 172 17.28 18.38 -4.64
CA PRO A 172 16.80 17.50 -5.68
C PRO A 172 15.76 16.56 -5.10
N VAL A 173 14.52 16.69 -5.56
CA VAL A 173 13.47 15.69 -5.40
C VAL A 173 13.82 14.53 -6.34
N GLY A 174 14.44 13.48 -5.79
CA GLY A 174 14.61 12.18 -6.44
C GLY A 174 13.59 11.17 -5.92
N PRO A 175 13.03 10.27 -6.76
CA PRO A 175 12.04 9.29 -6.33
C PRO A 175 12.76 8.12 -5.64
N GLY A 176 12.70 8.07 -4.32
CA GLY A 176 13.32 7.00 -3.54
C GLY A 176 12.47 6.69 -2.32
N SER A 177 11.72 5.59 -2.41
CA SER A 177 10.95 5.00 -1.31
C SER A 177 11.83 4.85 -0.06
N ALA A 178 11.30 5.19 1.11
CA ALA A 178 12.02 5.06 2.36
C ALA A 178 12.16 3.59 2.75
N TYR A 179 13.31 2.98 2.45
CA TYR A 179 13.66 1.62 2.87
C TYR A 179 13.94 1.54 4.37
N VAL A 180 13.48 0.48 5.05
CA VAL A 180 13.89 0.17 6.43
C VAL A 180 15.31 -0.38 6.41
N GLY A 181 16.30 0.51 6.48
CA GLY A 181 17.71 0.15 6.50
C GLY A 181 18.23 -0.35 5.13
N ALA A 182 19.36 0.21 4.71
CA ALA A 182 20.30 -0.35 3.71
C ALA A 182 19.73 -1.22 2.55
N GLY A 183 18.64 -0.80 1.89
CA GLY A 183 18.11 -1.49 0.69
C GLY A 183 17.21 -2.71 0.95
N GLN A 184 16.64 -2.85 2.15
CA GLN A 184 15.66 -3.89 2.47
C GLN A 184 14.22 -3.47 2.09
N LEU A 185 13.54 -4.35 1.36
CA LEU A 185 12.15 -4.17 0.89
C LEU A 185 11.18 -4.82 1.86
N ASN A 186 10.08 -4.12 2.16
CA ASN A 186 9.07 -4.65 3.06
C ASN A 186 8.22 -5.74 2.38
N PRO A 187 7.86 -6.83 3.06
CA PRO A 187 6.88 -7.77 2.55
C PRO A 187 5.52 -7.11 2.31
N SER A 188 4.79 -7.50 1.27
CA SER A 188 3.44 -6.96 0.98
C SER A 188 2.48 -7.14 2.16
N THR A 189 2.64 -8.24 2.92
CA THR A 189 1.84 -8.55 4.12
C THR A 189 2.10 -7.60 5.30
N ARG A 190 3.16 -6.80 5.24
CA ARG A 190 3.57 -5.82 6.25
C ARG A 190 3.84 -4.45 5.62
N SER A 191 3.01 -4.04 4.64
CA SER A 191 3.15 -2.74 3.98
C SER A 191 1.96 -1.82 4.29
N PHE A 192 2.25 -0.62 4.80
CA PHE A 192 1.22 0.41 4.98
C PHE A 192 0.63 0.87 3.65
N LYS A 193 1.40 0.84 2.56
CA LYS A 193 0.92 1.20 1.21
C LYS A 193 -0.14 0.22 0.72
N ILE A 194 0.11 -1.07 0.90
CA ILE A 194 -0.85 -2.13 0.58
C ILE A 194 -2.15 -1.97 1.38
N VAL A 195 -2.04 -1.67 2.67
CA VAL A 195 -3.21 -1.38 3.52
C VAL A 195 -3.97 -0.14 3.04
N THR A 196 -3.26 0.88 2.58
CA THR A 196 -3.87 2.13 2.08
C THR A 196 -4.70 1.90 0.81
N GLU A 197 -4.23 1.07 -0.13
CA GLU A 197 -4.92 0.80 -1.40
C GLU A 197 -6.11 -0.18 -1.26
N SER A 198 -6.04 -1.07 -0.26
CA SER A 198 -7.02 -2.15 -0.07
C SER A 198 -8.48 -1.71 0.16
N PRO A 199 -8.80 -0.70 1.00
CA PRO A 199 -10.19 -0.34 1.29
C PRO A 199 -10.99 0.08 0.05
N LEU A 200 -10.42 0.89 -0.85
CA LEU A 200 -11.12 1.30 -2.08
C LEU A 200 -11.41 0.12 -3.00
N VAL A 201 -10.43 -0.78 -3.16
CA VAL A 201 -10.60 -2.00 -3.96
C VAL A 201 -11.72 -2.85 -3.36
N VAL A 202 -11.74 -3.06 -2.05
CA VAL A 202 -12.79 -3.84 -1.38
C VAL A 202 -14.16 -3.18 -1.50
N MET A 203 -14.27 -1.86 -1.28
CA MET A 203 -15.53 -1.14 -1.42
C MET A 203 -16.09 -1.26 -2.83
N PHE A 204 -15.22 -1.14 -3.84
CA PHE A 204 -15.62 -1.35 -5.21
C PHE A 204 -16.07 -2.79 -5.46
N LEU A 205 -15.30 -3.79 -5.00
CA LEU A 205 -15.69 -5.20 -5.13
C LEU A 205 -17.04 -5.49 -4.47
N PHE A 206 -17.36 -4.87 -3.35
CA PHE A 206 -18.68 -4.98 -2.72
C PHE A 206 -19.81 -4.35 -3.55
N GLN A 207 -19.55 -3.27 -4.28
CA GLN A 207 -20.50 -2.74 -5.27
C GLN A 207 -20.73 -3.72 -6.43
N LEU A 208 -19.68 -4.44 -6.84
CA LEU A 208 -19.75 -5.39 -7.95
C LEU A 208 -20.37 -6.74 -7.57
N TYR A 209 -20.10 -7.21 -6.34
CA TYR A 209 -20.42 -8.52 -5.81
C TYR A 209 -21.17 -8.39 -4.49
N SER A 210 -22.37 -7.79 -4.54
CA SER A 210 -23.17 -7.43 -3.37
C SER A 210 -23.48 -8.60 -2.42
N ARG A 211 -23.44 -9.84 -2.92
CA ARG A 211 -23.63 -11.07 -2.13
C ARG A 211 -22.53 -11.28 -1.08
N LEU A 212 -21.31 -10.85 -1.37
CA LEU A 212 -20.16 -11.01 -0.47
C LEU A 212 -20.19 -10.03 0.70
N VAL A 213 -21.05 -9.01 0.64
CA VAL A 213 -21.06 -7.94 1.64
C VAL A 213 -21.62 -8.42 2.97
N GLN A 214 -22.74 -9.17 2.96
CA GLN A 214 -23.34 -9.70 4.19
C GLN A 214 -22.37 -10.59 4.98
N THR A 215 -21.57 -11.39 4.28
CA THR A 215 -20.65 -12.35 4.91
C THR A 215 -19.35 -11.71 5.37
N ASN A 216 -18.83 -10.72 4.64
CA ASN A 216 -17.50 -10.18 4.89
C ASN A 216 -17.49 -8.90 5.75
N ILE A 217 -18.52 -8.03 5.67
CA ILE A 217 -18.56 -6.80 6.46
C ILE A 217 -18.45 -7.05 7.97
N PRO A 218 -19.17 -8.02 8.58
CA PRO A 218 -19.08 -8.27 10.02
C PRO A 218 -17.66 -8.61 10.50
N HIS A 219 -16.81 -9.15 9.62
CA HIS A 219 -15.43 -9.54 9.94
C HIS A 219 -14.44 -8.44 9.60
N LEU A 220 -14.60 -7.77 8.46
CA LEU A 220 -13.67 -6.75 7.98
C LEU A 220 -13.78 -5.44 8.76
N LEU A 221 -15.01 -5.04 9.10
CA LEU A 221 -15.28 -3.73 9.67
C LEU A 221 -14.66 -3.54 11.07
N PRO A 222 -14.75 -4.50 12.01
CA PRO A 222 -14.03 -4.40 13.29
C PRO A 222 -12.51 -4.27 13.10
N LEU A 223 -11.95 -4.96 12.11
CA LEU A 223 -10.51 -4.91 11.81
C LEU A 223 -10.08 -3.54 11.28
N MET A 224 -10.90 -2.93 10.42
CA MET A 224 -10.67 -1.55 9.94
C MET A 224 -10.70 -0.55 11.10
N VAL A 225 -11.71 -0.63 11.98
CA VAL A 225 -11.81 0.28 13.15
C VAL A 225 -10.66 0.06 14.13
N ALA A 226 -10.27 -1.19 14.38
CA ALA A 226 -9.11 -1.50 15.20
C ALA A 226 -7.82 -0.90 14.60
N ALA A 227 -7.65 -0.95 13.28
CA ALA A 227 -6.49 -0.36 12.60
C ALA A 227 -6.42 1.17 12.75
N ILE A 228 -7.55 1.87 12.63
CA ILE A 228 -7.64 3.32 12.88
C ILE A 228 -7.23 3.65 14.33
N SER A 229 -7.63 2.79 15.27
CA SER A 229 -7.42 2.99 16.71
C SER A 229 -5.98 2.70 17.17
N VAL A 230 -5.10 2.16 16.33
CA VAL A 230 -3.72 1.86 16.72
C VAL A 230 -2.97 3.18 16.98
N PRO A 231 -2.41 3.40 18.19
CA PRO A 231 -1.66 4.61 18.48
C PRO A 231 -0.35 4.62 17.66
N GLY A 232 -0.02 5.79 17.11
CA GLY A 232 1.29 6.03 16.53
C GLY A 232 2.30 6.46 17.60
N PRO A 233 3.62 6.34 17.34
CA PRO A 233 4.63 6.86 18.24
C PRO A 233 4.53 8.38 18.41
N GLU A 234 4.64 8.87 19.66
CA GLU A 234 4.55 10.32 19.97
C GLU A 234 5.77 11.11 19.47
N LYS A 235 6.94 10.49 19.48
CA LYS A 235 8.19 11.08 18.98
C LYS A 235 8.73 10.21 17.85
N VAL A 236 8.74 10.77 16.65
CA VAL A 236 9.20 10.08 15.44
C VAL A 236 10.60 10.58 15.08
N PRO A 237 11.65 9.74 15.16
CA PRO A 237 12.96 10.06 14.64
C PRO A 237 12.91 10.49 13.16
N PRO A 238 13.80 11.38 12.68
CA PRO A 238 13.77 11.86 11.29
C PRO A 238 13.74 10.75 10.22
N HIS A 239 14.45 9.64 10.46
CA HIS A 239 14.52 8.51 9.54
C HIS A 239 13.23 7.65 9.51
N LEU A 240 12.38 7.72 10.53
CA LEU A 240 11.08 7.02 10.57
C LEU A 240 9.91 7.91 10.14
N LYS A 241 10.15 9.19 9.83
CA LYS A 241 9.09 10.11 9.35
C LYS A 241 8.36 9.60 8.12
N PRO A 242 9.02 9.04 7.07
CA PRO A 242 8.31 8.51 5.91
C PRO A 242 7.35 7.37 6.29
N HIS A 243 7.81 6.41 7.09
CA HIS A 243 6.98 5.30 7.59
C HIS A 243 5.81 5.80 8.45
N PHE A 244 6.00 6.87 9.22
CA PHE A 244 4.91 7.48 9.97
C PHE A 244 3.87 8.15 9.07
N ILE A 245 4.30 8.81 7.99
CA ILE A 245 3.38 9.35 6.97
C ILE A 245 2.59 8.22 6.33
N GLU A 246 3.24 7.11 5.97
CA GLU A 246 2.58 5.94 5.39
C GLU A 246 1.59 5.28 6.37
N LEU A 247 1.96 5.12 7.65
CA LEU A 247 1.05 4.68 8.71
C LEU A 247 -0.20 5.57 8.76
N LYS A 248 -0.02 6.89 8.73
CA LYS A 248 -1.15 7.84 8.77
C LYS A 248 -1.99 7.81 7.50
N GLY A 249 -1.38 7.58 6.33
CA GLY A 249 -2.10 7.29 5.09
C GLY A 249 -3.00 6.06 5.23
N ALA A 250 -2.45 4.97 5.75
CA ALA A 250 -3.16 3.70 5.94
C ALA A 250 -4.31 3.80 6.96
N GLN A 251 -4.14 4.60 8.01
CA GLN A 251 -5.15 4.72 9.07
C GLN A 251 -6.31 5.65 8.72
N VAL A 252 -6.07 6.76 8.02
CA VAL A 252 -7.04 7.85 8.12
C VAL A 252 -7.82 8.10 6.83
N LYS A 253 -7.17 8.44 5.73
CA LYS A 253 -7.92 8.93 4.57
C LYS A 253 -8.78 7.84 3.93
N GLU A 254 -8.17 6.73 3.53
CA GLU A 254 -8.86 5.71 2.74
C GLU A 254 -9.78 4.83 3.60
N LEU A 255 -9.42 4.61 4.87
CA LEU A 255 -10.29 3.93 5.83
C LEU A 255 -11.54 4.75 6.15
N LEU A 256 -11.44 6.07 6.39
CA LEU A 256 -12.62 6.91 6.60
C LEU A 256 -13.51 6.96 5.36
N VAL A 257 -12.93 7.03 4.16
CA VAL A 257 -13.68 6.96 2.90
C VAL A 257 -14.41 5.62 2.78
N ALA A 258 -13.78 4.51 3.13
CA ALA A 258 -14.42 3.20 3.08
C ALA A 258 -15.54 3.05 4.12
N LEU A 259 -15.35 3.52 5.36
CA LEU A 259 -16.41 3.55 6.38
C LEU A 259 -17.60 4.41 5.92
N LYS A 260 -17.34 5.56 5.29
CA LYS A 260 -18.35 6.41 4.65
C LYS A 260 -19.12 5.67 3.56
N HIS A 261 -18.44 4.91 2.70
CA HIS A 261 -19.12 4.09 1.70
C HIS A 261 -20.03 3.05 2.35
N VAL A 262 -19.60 2.38 3.42
CA VAL A 262 -20.44 1.40 4.14
C VAL A 262 -21.71 2.06 4.71
N LEU A 263 -21.61 3.28 5.27
CA LEU A 263 -22.78 4.04 5.76
C LEU A 263 -23.83 4.32 4.69
N GLY A 264 -23.38 4.56 3.45
CA GLY A 264 -24.26 4.79 2.31
C GLY A 264 -24.96 3.53 1.78
N THR A 265 -24.73 2.36 2.38
CA THR A 265 -25.32 1.08 1.94
C THR A 265 -26.29 0.50 2.98
N ASP A 266 -27.04 -0.53 2.59
CA ASP A 266 -27.93 -1.26 3.50
C ASP A 266 -27.18 -2.00 4.63
N PHE A 267 -25.85 -2.10 4.53
CA PHE A 267 -24.98 -2.80 5.47
C PHE A 267 -24.48 -1.90 6.61
N LYS A 268 -24.91 -0.64 6.64
CA LYS A 268 -24.57 0.34 7.70
C LYS A 268 -24.84 -0.16 9.12
N ARG A 269 -25.78 -1.08 9.32
CA ARG A 269 -26.04 -1.72 10.62
C ARG A 269 -24.82 -2.44 11.21
N GLY A 270 -23.90 -2.92 10.36
CA GLY A 270 -22.64 -3.50 10.81
C GLY A 270 -21.74 -2.51 11.56
N LEU A 271 -21.89 -1.20 11.32
CA LEU A 271 -21.15 -0.15 12.01
C LEU A 271 -21.68 0.14 13.42
N PHE A 272 -22.92 -0.27 13.73
CA PHE A 272 -23.58 0.16 14.96
C PHE A 272 -22.84 -0.25 16.24
N PRO A 273 -22.33 -1.49 16.36
CA PRO A 273 -21.53 -1.90 17.52
C PRO A 273 -20.20 -1.16 17.67
N LEU A 274 -19.76 -0.42 16.63
CA LEU A 274 -18.48 0.28 16.57
C LEU A 274 -18.65 1.81 16.69
N ILE A 275 -19.89 2.31 16.81
CA ILE A 275 -20.19 3.75 16.82
C ILE A 275 -19.47 4.45 17.96
N ASP A 276 -19.47 3.89 19.17
CA ASP A 276 -18.84 4.55 20.33
C ASP A 276 -17.35 4.83 20.07
N THR A 277 -16.65 3.87 19.46
CA THR A 277 -15.25 4.04 19.04
C THR A 277 -15.11 5.04 17.88
N LEU A 278 -16.05 5.06 16.94
CA LEU A 278 -16.03 6.00 15.82
C LEU A 278 -16.41 7.43 16.23
N LEU A 279 -17.19 7.63 17.29
CA LEU A 279 -17.54 8.94 17.85
C LEU A 279 -16.35 9.61 18.55
N GLU A 280 -15.35 8.84 18.95
CA GLU A 280 -14.12 9.38 19.51
C GLU A 280 -13.31 10.13 18.45
N GLU A 281 -13.35 11.46 18.49
CA GLU A 281 -12.60 12.33 17.58
C GLU A 281 -11.10 11.99 17.54
N ARG A 282 -10.54 11.58 18.69
CA ARG A 282 -9.13 11.17 18.80
C ARG A 282 -8.80 9.93 17.98
N VAL A 283 -9.77 9.02 17.81
CA VAL A 283 -9.62 7.82 16.98
C VAL A 283 -9.63 8.22 15.51
N LEU A 284 -10.62 9.02 15.07
CA LEU A 284 -10.76 9.39 13.65
C LEU A 284 -9.69 10.34 13.14
N VAL A 285 -9.29 11.32 13.96
CA VAL A 285 -8.40 12.40 13.55
C VAL A 285 -6.95 12.13 13.96
N GLY A 286 -6.76 11.30 14.99
CA GLY A 286 -5.47 11.08 15.64
C GLY A 286 -5.01 12.26 16.49
N THR A 287 -3.90 12.07 17.20
CA THR A 287 -3.33 13.08 18.14
C THR A 287 -2.30 14.02 17.51
N GLY A 288 -1.90 13.79 16.25
CA GLY A 288 -0.87 14.57 15.56
C GLY A 288 -1.42 15.85 14.92
N ARG A 289 -0.75 17.00 15.13
CA ARG A 289 -1.20 18.32 14.65
C ARG A 289 -1.42 18.41 13.13
N ALA A 290 -0.53 17.81 12.33
CA ALA A 290 -0.67 17.78 10.87
C ALA A 290 -1.86 16.92 10.41
N CYS A 291 -2.05 15.76 11.03
CA CYS A 291 -3.23 14.91 10.80
C CYS A 291 -4.52 15.65 11.18
N PHE A 292 -4.47 16.40 12.29
CA PHE A 292 -5.59 17.16 12.81
C PHE A 292 -6.05 18.31 11.90
N GLU A 293 -5.20 18.86 11.04
CA GLU A 293 -5.62 19.89 10.08
C GLU A 293 -6.18 19.28 8.80
N THR A 294 -5.57 18.21 8.29
CA THR A 294 -5.98 17.61 7.00
C THR A 294 -7.23 16.73 7.12
N LEU A 295 -7.42 16.03 8.24
CA LEU A 295 -8.37 14.91 8.35
C LEU A 295 -9.65 15.30 9.08
N ARG A 296 -9.62 16.42 9.82
CA ARG A 296 -10.77 16.93 10.57
C ARG A 296 -12.02 17.15 9.70
N PRO A 297 -11.95 17.72 8.47
CA PRO A 297 -13.14 17.85 7.64
C PRO A 297 -13.77 16.50 7.28
N LEU A 298 -12.95 15.50 6.97
CA LEU A 298 -13.41 14.16 6.60
C LEU A 298 -13.99 13.40 7.81
N ALA A 299 -13.32 13.48 8.96
CA ALA A 299 -13.79 12.88 10.20
C ALA A 299 -15.13 13.47 10.65
N TYR A 300 -15.28 14.80 10.65
CA TYR A 300 -16.57 15.42 10.99
C TYR A 300 -17.67 15.12 9.95
N SER A 301 -17.33 15.04 8.65
CA SER A 301 -18.30 14.58 7.64
C SER A 301 -18.76 13.16 7.93
N LEU A 302 -17.85 12.25 8.31
CA LEU A 302 -18.20 10.88 8.67
C LEU A 302 -19.07 10.85 9.93
N LEU A 303 -18.68 11.57 10.98
CA LEU A 303 -19.44 11.65 12.24
C LEU A 303 -20.86 12.17 12.01
N ALA A 304 -21.01 13.24 11.23
CA ALA A 304 -22.32 13.80 10.89
C ALA A 304 -23.19 12.78 10.15
N GLU A 305 -22.60 11.99 9.24
CA GLU A 305 -23.31 10.93 8.53
C GLU A 305 -23.63 9.73 9.43
N ILE A 306 -22.77 9.36 10.38
CA ILE A 306 -23.06 8.32 11.38
C ILE A 306 -24.28 8.75 12.20
N VAL A 307 -24.25 9.94 12.80
CA VAL A 307 -25.40 10.50 13.56
C VAL A 307 -26.65 10.56 12.66
N HIS A 308 -26.46 11.00 11.42
CA HIS A 308 -27.32 10.82 10.25
C HIS A 308 -28.19 9.56 10.29
N HIS A 309 -27.47 8.45 10.15
CA HIS A 309 -28.03 7.13 9.89
C HIS A 309 -28.50 6.42 11.15
N VAL A 310 -27.94 6.77 12.31
CA VAL A 310 -28.21 6.07 13.57
C VAL A 310 -29.30 6.79 14.37
N ARG A 311 -29.62 8.07 14.11
CA ARG A 311 -30.65 8.83 14.87
C ARG A 311 -32.01 8.15 15.04
N GLY A 312 -32.39 7.23 14.14
CA GLY A 312 -33.63 6.46 14.26
C GLY A 312 -33.53 5.23 15.17
N ASP A 313 -32.32 4.76 15.42
CA ASP A 313 -31.97 3.56 16.18
C ASP A 313 -31.18 3.87 17.48
N LEU A 314 -30.84 5.14 17.75
CA LEU A 314 -30.17 5.59 18.97
C LEU A 314 -31.09 5.49 20.19
N SER A 315 -30.56 4.95 21.28
CA SER A 315 -31.21 4.98 22.59
C SER A 315 -30.94 6.32 23.30
N LEU A 316 -31.88 6.81 24.12
CA LEU A 316 -31.81 8.09 24.85
C LEU A 316 -30.49 8.44 25.59
N PRO A 317 -29.67 7.47 26.06
CA PRO A 317 -28.36 7.74 26.68
C PRO A 317 -27.20 8.02 25.70
N GLN A 318 -27.35 7.76 24.40
CA GLN A 318 -26.30 7.88 23.36
C GLN A 318 -26.56 9.07 22.44
#